data_AF-A0AAJ8LGK2-F1
#
_entry.id   AF-A0AAJ8LGK2-F1
#
_cell.length_a   1.000
_cell.length_b   1.000
_cell.length_c   1.000
_cell.angle_alpha   90.00
_cell.angle_beta   90.00
_cell.angle_gamma   90.00
#
_symmetry.space_group_name_H-M   'P 1'
#
loop_
_entity.id
_entity.type
_entity.pdbx_description
1 polymer ?
#
loop_
_entity_poly.entity_id
_entity_poly.type
_entity_poly.pdbx_seq_one_letter_code
_entity_poly.pdbx_strand_id
1 'polypeptide(L)'
;MTTPLQLIVFLRAPYPRINIRCSMSYYDLNAFIAPPSPPLSKAEQERIPALAQQSYIILAEEFGGSMTLGEFAAELRDLNLRSSVIDDIITYMSTNGWAHTWKNEEDDDTWISVAEQ
;
A
#
# COMPACT_ATOMS: atom_id res chain seq x y z
N MET A 1 43.87 -10.66 -5.24
CA MET A 1 43.46 -10.06 -6.53
C MET A 1 42.09 -10.59 -6.89
N THR A 2 41.02 -9.86 -6.56
CA THR A 2 39.70 -10.06 -7.17
C THR A 2 38.92 -8.76 -7.04
N THR A 3 38.77 -8.04 -8.14
CA THR A 3 38.00 -6.80 -8.27
C THR A 3 36.50 -7.12 -8.31
N PRO A 4 35.64 -6.50 -7.48
CA PRO A 4 34.21 -6.57 -7.71
C PRO A 4 33.76 -5.49 -8.72
N LEU A 5 32.99 -5.95 -9.71
CA LEU A 5 32.35 -5.18 -10.77
C LEU A 5 31.44 -4.08 -10.19
N GLN A 6 31.65 -2.84 -10.60
CA GLN A 6 30.74 -1.73 -10.32
C GLN A 6 29.52 -1.80 -11.24
N LEU A 7 28.34 -2.03 -10.66
CA LEU A 7 27.08 -1.81 -11.34
C LEU A 7 26.78 -0.31 -11.35
N ILE A 8 26.98 0.34 -12.50
CA ILE A 8 26.73 1.77 -12.67
C ILE A 8 25.25 1.96 -12.99
N VAL A 9 24.44 2.27 -11.97
CA VAL A 9 23.06 2.73 -12.17
C VAL A 9 23.09 4.22 -12.47
N PHE A 10 22.85 4.60 -13.73
CA PHE A 10 22.72 5.99 -14.15
C PHE A 10 21.38 6.58 -13.66
N LEU A 11 21.34 7.04 -12.42
CA LEU A 11 20.29 7.96 -11.97
C LEU A 11 20.68 9.38 -12.36
N ARG A 12 20.03 9.87 -13.43
CA ARG A 12 20.09 11.27 -13.87
C ARG A 12 19.38 12.15 -12.84
N ALA A 13 20.09 12.54 -11.79
CA ALA A 13 19.68 13.62 -10.88
C ALA A 13 20.47 14.90 -11.22
N PRO A 14 19.91 16.11 -11.06
CA PRO A 14 20.70 17.31 -10.94
C PRO A 14 20.78 17.72 -9.47
N TYR A 15 21.37 16.90 -8.59
CA TYR A 15 21.79 17.37 -7.25
C TYR A 15 23.11 16.71 -6.83
N PRO A 16 23.98 17.44 -6.09
CA PRO A 16 25.43 17.29 -6.15
C PRO A 16 25.96 16.10 -5.33
N ARG A 17 27.13 15.61 -5.79
CA ARG A 17 27.89 14.49 -5.23
C ARG A 17 28.18 14.67 -3.74
N ILE A 18 27.49 13.91 -2.89
CA ILE A 18 27.92 13.67 -1.52
C ILE A 18 28.70 12.34 -1.55
N ASN A 19 30.00 12.43 -1.26
CA ASN A 19 30.91 11.30 -1.22
C ASN A 19 30.72 10.58 0.13
N ILE A 20 29.74 9.68 0.20
CA ILE A 20 29.49 8.91 1.42
C ILE A 20 30.48 7.74 1.44
N ARG A 21 31.55 7.86 2.22
CA ARG A 21 32.31 6.69 2.67
C ARG A 21 31.35 5.86 3.53
N CYS A 22 30.76 4.82 2.94
CA CYS A 22 30.08 3.79 3.70
C CYS A 22 31.14 2.96 4.45
N SER A 23 31.53 3.42 5.65
CA SER A 23 32.02 2.51 6.67
C SER A 23 30.83 1.67 7.13
N MET A 24 30.85 0.39 6.78
CA MET A 24 29.86 -0.60 7.15
C MET A 24 29.90 -0.79 8.68
N SER A 25 29.13 0.03 9.38
CA SER A 25 28.85 -0.15 10.81
C SER A 25 27.57 -0.96 10.92
N TYR A 26 27.70 -2.15 11.50
CA TYR A 26 26.58 -2.99 11.94
C TYR A 26 25.77 -2.21 12.99
N TYR A 27 24.81 -1.41 12.54
CA TYR A 27 23.78 -0.88 13.43
C TYR A 27 22.63 -1.88 13.48
N ASP A 28 22.52 -2.51 14.65
CA ASP A 28 21.33 -3.05 15.30
C ASP A 28 20.03 -3.02 14.46
N LEU A 29 19.63 -4.18 13.93
CA LEU A 29 18.40 -4.39 13.16
C LEU A 29 17.10 -4.25 14.00
N ASN A 30 17.17 -3.89 15.28
CA ASN A 30 16.03 -3.98 16.21
C ASN A 30 15.30 -2.66 16.54
N ALA A 31 15.61 -1.51 15.94
CA ALA A 31 15.03 -0.25 16.44
C ALA A 31 14.62 0.80 15.40
N PHE A 32 14.43 0.45 14.13
CA PHE A 32 13.65 1.31 13.22
C PHE A 32 12.16 0.97 13.34
N ILE A 33 11.62 1.04 14.56
CA ILE A 33 10.17 1.15 14.74
C ILE A 33 9.86 2.57 14.27
N ALA A 34 9.49 2.71 12.99
CA ALA A 34 8.89 3.95 12.52
C ALA A 34 7.77 4.30 13.52
N PRO A 35 7.69 5.57 13.97
CA PRO A 35 6.62 5.95 14.89
C PRO A 35 5.29 5.50 14.29
N PRO A 36 4.38 4.92 15.09
CA PRO A 36 3.08 4.49 14.59
C PRO A 36 2.46 5.67 13.84
N SER A 37 1.90 5.40 12.65
CA SER A 37 1.23 6.42 11.86
C SER A 37 0.28 7.20 12.77
N PRO A 38 0.27 8.55 12.69
CA PRO A 38 -0.63 9.34 13.51
C PRO A 38 -2.07 8.82 13.32
N PRO A 39 -2.87 8.71 14.39
CA PRO A 39 -4.23 8.24 14.29
C PRO A 39 -5.01 9.10 13.30
N LEU A 40 -5.95 8.51 12.56
CA LEU A 40 -6.80 9.25 11.64
C LEU A 40 -7.44 10.44 12.36
N SER A 41 -7.44 11.59 11.68
CA SER A 41 -8.20 12.73 12.16
C SER A 41 -9.71 12.43 12.06
N LYS A 42 -10.52 13.06 12.91
CA LYS A 42 -11.98 12.91 12.84
C LYS A 42 -12.54 13.24 11.46
N ALA A 43 -11.97 14.24 10.79
CA ALA A 43 -12.36 14.64 9.44
C ALA A 43 -12.07 13.57 8.39
N GLU A 44 -11.00 12.77 8.55
CA GLU A 44 -10.72 11.62 7.68
C GLU A 44 -11.69 10.48 7.99
N GLN A 45 -11.94 10.21 9.27
CA GLN A 45 -12.85 9.16 9.71
C GLN A 45 -14.28 9.37 9.23
N GLU A 46 -14.76 10.62 9.24
CA GLU A 46 -16.06 11.02 8.70
C GLU A 46 -16.17 10.83 7.17
N ARG A 47 -15.05 10.81 6.46
CA ARG A 47 -15.01 10.60 5.00
C ARG A 47 -14.97 9.12 4.62
N ILE A 48 -14.63 8.22 5.55
CA ILE A 48 -14.50 6.78 5.28
C ILE A 48 -15.75 6.20 4.60
N PRO A 49 -17.00 6.47 5.03
CA PRO A 49 -18.18 5.91 4.35
C PRO A 49 -18.30 6.35 2.89
N ALA A 50 -18.01 7.63 2.59
CA ALA A 50 -18.07 8.16 1.24
C ALA A 50 -16.95 7.58 0.35
N LEU A 51 -15.73 7.46 0.92
CA LEU A 51 -14.60 6.86 0.23
C LEU A 51 -14.82 5.36 0.01
N ALA A 52 -15.41 4.65 0.96
CA ALA A 52 -15.79 3.24 0.82
C ALA A 52 -16.83 3.04 -0.28
N GLN A 53 -17.82 3.94 -0.38
CA GLN A 53 -18.79 3.89 -1.48
C GLN A 53 -18.12 4.12 -2.84
N GLN A 54 -17.20 5.09 -2.95
CA GLN A 54 -16.44 5.31 -4.17
C GLN A 54 -15.55 4.10 -4.52
N SER A 55 -14.87 3.54 -3.53
CA SER A 55 -13.99 2.38 -3.68
C SER A 55 -14.77 1.12 -4.10
N TYR A 56 -15.99 0.96 -3.57
CA TYR A 56 -16.91 -0.09 -3.99
C TYR A 56 -17.30 0.05 -5.47
N ILE A 57 -17.61 1.27 -5.93
CA ILE A 57 -17.95 1.53 -7.33
C ILE A 57 -16.77 1.16 -8.24
N ILE A 58 -15.54 1.57 -7.86
CA ILE A 58 -14.33 1.20 -8.61
C ILE A 58 -14.19 -0.32 -8.71
N LEU A 59 -14.29 -1.02 -7.58
CA LEU A 59 -14.17 -2.48 -7.55
C LEU A 59 -15.26 -3.18 -8.37
N ALA A 60 -16.52 -2.74 -8.25
CA ALA A 60 -17.67 -3.37 -8.88
C ALA A 60 -17.80 -3.06 -10.38
N GLU A 61 -17.58 -1.81 -10.78
CA GLU A 61 -17.86 -1.33 -12.14
C GLU A 61 -16.62 -1.32 -13.04
N GLU A 62 -15.45 -0.94 -12.51
CA GLU A 62 -14.25 -0.76 -13.34
C GLU A 62 -13.44 -2.06 -13.49
N PHE A 63 -13.42 -2.90 -12.45
CA PHE A 63 -12.59 -4.11 -12.41
C PHE A 63 -13.40 -5.42 -12.40
N GLY A 64 -14.71 -5.36 -12.68
CA GLY A 64 -15.55 -6.55 -12.83
C GLY A 64 -15.86 -7.29 -11.52
N GLY A 65 -15.67 -6.63 -10.38
CA GLY A 65 -16.11 -7.11 -9.08
C GLY A 65 -15.11 -7.98 -8.32
N SER A 66 -13.90 -8.21 -8.84
CA SER A 66 -12.86 -8.96 -8.15
C SER A 66 -11.46 -8.59 -8.65
N MET A 67 -10.51 -8.38 -7.75
CA MET A 67 -9.09 -8.14 -8.07
C MET A 67 -8.18 -8.47 -6.88
N THR A 68 -6.86 -8.41 -7.06
CA THR A 68 -5.95 -8.57 -5.93
C THR A 68 -6.05 -7.38 -4.98
N LEU A 69 -5.93 -7.62 -3.67
CA LEU A 69 -5.94 -6.57 -2.66
C LEU A 69 -4.79 -5.57 -2.86
N GLY A 70 -3.66 -6.05 -3.36
CA GLY A 70 -2.50 -5.22 -3.70
C GLY A 70 -2.80 -4.23 -4.82
N GLU A 71 -3.42 -4.67 -5.91
CA GLU A 71 -3.85 -3.81 -7.01
C GLU A 71 -4.95 -2.85 -6.56
N PHE A 72 -5.96 -3.34 -5.83
CA PHE A 72 -7.01 -2.47 -5.29
C PHE A 72 -6.44 -1.37 -4.40
N ALA A 73 -5.47 -1.71 -3.52
CA ALA A 73 -4.79 -0.72 -2.70
C ALA A 73 -3.90 0.23 -3.52
N ALA A 74 -3.41 -0.17 -4.70
CA ALA A 74 -2.68 0.72 -5.61
C ALA A 74 -3.63 1.74 -6.26
N GLU A 75 -4.79 1.29 -6.75
CA GLU A 75 -5.83 2.17 -7.31
C GLU A 75 -6.29 3.23 -6.28
N LEU A 76 -6.47 2.83 -5.02
CA LEU A 76 -6.83 3.76 -3.95
C LEU A 76 -5.68 4.72 -3.57
N ARG A 77 -4.42 4.31 -3.74
CA ARG A 77 -3.28 5.22 -3.56
C ARG A 77 -3.23 6.29 -4.64
N ASP A 78 -3.67 5.99 -5.86
CA ASP A 78 -3.73 6.96 -6.96
C ASP A 78 -4.77 8.07 -6.69
N LEU A 79 -5.74 7.82 -5.81
CA LEU A 79 -6.63 8.85 -5.24
C LEU A 79 -5.98 9.71 -4.15
N ASN A 80 -4.65 9.61 -3.98
CA ASN A 80 -3.85 10.32 -2.97
C ASN A 80 -4.28 9.97 -1.52
N LEU A 81 -4.73 8.73 -1.30
CA LEU A 81 -5.07 8.21 0.02
C LEU A 81 -3.84 7.58 0.70
N ARG A 82 -3.73 7.77 2.02
CA ARG A 82 -2.67 7.14 2.82
C ARG A 82 -3.05 5.70 3.13
N SER A 83 -2.06 4.82 3.28
CA SER A 83 -2.33 3.39 3.54
C SER A 83 -3.24 3.12 4.73
N SER A 84 -3.13 3.87 5.83
CA SER A 84 -4.05 3.72 6.98
C SER A 84 -5.51 4.00 6.63
N VAL A 85 -5.76 4.96 5.74
CA VAL A 85 -7.12 5.28 5.27
C VAL A 85 -7.65 4.17 4.36
N ILE A 86 -6.78 3.62 3.51
CA ILE A 86 -7.11 2.49 2.63
C ILE A 86 -7.49 1.26 3.46
N ASP A 87 -6.71 0.95 4.50
CA ASP A 87 -7.01 -0.16 5.41
C ASP A 87 -8.38 0.04 6.10
N ASP A 88 -8.69 1.26 6.52
CA ASP A 88 -9.98 1.61 7.13
C ASP A 88 -11.15 1.49 6.13
N ILE A 89 -10.96 1.88 4.86
CA ILE A 89 -11.94 1.72 3.78
C ILE A 89 -12.22 0.23 3.54
N ILE A 90 -11.17 -0.59 3.36
CA ILE A 90 -11.31 -2.04 3.16
C ILE A 90 -12.04 -2.67 4.36
N THR A 91 -11.64 -2.29 5.58
CA THR A 91 -12.28 -2.77 6.82
C THR A 91 -13.75 -2.37 6.88
N TYR A 92 -14.08 -1.14 6.49
CA TYR A 92 -15.45 -0.66 6.44
C TYR A 92 -16.29 -1.45 5.43
N MET A 93 -15.79 -1.64 4.21
CA MET A 93 -16.47 -2.40 3.16
C MET A 93 -16.72 -3.85 3.60
N SER A 94 -15.73 -4.50 4.19
CA SER A 94 -15.85 -5.87 4.71
C SER A 94 -16.84 -5.98 5.88
N THR A 95 -16.80 -5.03 6.82
CA THR A 95 -17.68 -5.03 8.00
C THR A 95 -19.14 -4.78 7.63
N ASN A 96 -19.39 -3.98 6.60
CA ASN A 96 -20.73 -3.72 6.10
C ASN A 96 -21.21 -4.78 5.08
N GLY A 97 -20.39 -5.82 4.81
CA GLY A 97 -20.74 -6.89 3.89
C GLY A 97 -20.81 -6.45 2.43
N TRP A 98 -20.08 -5.40 2.04
CA TRP A 98 -20.02 -4.89 0.67
C TRP A 98 -18.93 -5.59 -0.14
N ALA A 99 -17.85 -6.00 0.52
CA ALA A 99 -16.75 -6.73 -0.10
C ALA A 99 -16.28 -7.86 0.83
N HIS A 100 -15.60 -8.84 0.25
CA HIS A 100 -14.95 -9.91 0.98
C HIS A 100 -13.50 -10.02 0.54
N THR A 101 -12.59 -10.12 1.52
CA THR A 101 -11.18 -10.41 1.27
C THR A 101 -10.90 -11.88 1.57
N TRP A 102 -10.23 -12.57 0.65
CA TRP A 102 -9.88 -13.98 0.79
C TRP A 102 -8.47 -14.23 0.26
N LYS A 103 -7.83 -15.28 0.73
CA LYS A 103 -6.50 -15.68 0.24
C LYS A 103 -6.67 -16.69 -0.87
N ASN A 104 -6.05 -16.45 -2.02
CA ASN A 104 -6.05 -17.40 -3.11
C ASN A 104 -4.97 -18.47 -2.86
N GLU A 105 -5.36 -19.74 -2.99
CA GLU A 105 -4.48 -20.88 -2.72
C GLU A 105 -3.46 -21.12 -3.83
N GLU A 106 -3.71 -20.60 -5.04
CA GLU A 106 -2.84 -20.83 -6.20
C GLU A 106 -1.63 -19.90 -6.27
N ASP A 107 -1.81 -18.62 -5.92
CA ASP A 107 -0.79 -17.57 -6.04
C ASP A 107 -0.29 -17.04 -4.67
N ASP A 108 -0.87 -17.51 -3.56
CA ASP A 108 -0.63 -17.03 -2.19
C ASP A 108 -0.99 -15.55 -1.96
N ASP A 109 -1.63 -14.89 -2.93
CA ASP A 109 -2.01 -13.49 -2.85
C ASP A 109 -3.37 -13.32 -2.14
N THR A 110 -3.56 -12.12 -1.59
CA THR A 110 -4.84 -11.73 -1.00
C THR A 110 -5.68 -11.05 -2.07
N TRP A 111 -6.90 -11.52 -2.24
CA TRP A 111 -7.89 -11.03 -3.19
C TRP A 111 -9.01 -10.30 -2.46
N ILE A 112 -9.68 -9.40 -3.18
CA ILE A 112 -10.88 -8.71 -2.74
C ILE A 112 -11.94 -8.80 -3.83
N SER A 113 -13.16 -9.15 -3.45
CA SER A 113 -14.30 -9.20 -4.35
C SER A 113 -15.53 -8.54 -3.74
N VAL A 114 -16.45 -8.09 -4.59
CA VAL A 114 -17.76 -7.60 -4.18
C VAL A 114 -18.54 -8.75 -3.54
N ALA A 115 -19.28 -8.49 -2.48
CA ALA A 115 -20.14 -9.50 -1.88
C ALA A 115 -21.36 -9.75 -2.78
N GLU A 116 -21.63 -11.02 -3.12
CA GLU A 116 -22.88 -11.41 -3.77
C GLU A 116 -24.04 -11.17 -2.79
N GLN A 117 -24.97 -10.28 -3.16
CA GLN A 117 -26.17 -9.98 -2.37
C GLN A 117 -27.27 -11.04 -2.56
#